data_AF-A0A5J6YWE3-F1
#
_entry.id   AF-A0A5J6YWE3-F1
#
_cell.length_a   1.000
_cell.length_b   1.000
_cell.length_c   1.000
_cell.angle_alpha   90.00
_cell.angle_beta   90.00
_cell.angle_gamma   90.00
#
_symmetry.space_group_name_H-M   'P 1'
#
loop_
_entity.id
_entity.type
_entity.pdbx_description
1 polymer ?
#
loop_
_entity_poly.entity_id
_entity_poly.type
_entity_poly.pdbx_seq_one_letter_code
_entity_poly.pdbx_strand_id
1 'polypeptide(L)'
;MSLPARVRVTCPPLPLAPALRIAAARLCPDAPLDRLTTAALAIAGGAVIGAHLLWDGGEVQFLETGWRWRGIEEALAQEVAKES
;
A
#
# COMPACT_ATOMS: atom_id res chain seq x y z
N MET A 1 -2.23 12.33 -12.66
CA MET A 1 -3.55 11.97 -12.08
C MET A 1 -3.65 12.62 -10.72
N SER A 2 -4.75 13.31 -10.40
CA SER A 2 -4.92 13.97 -9.10
C SER A 2 -5.65 13.03 -8.14
N LEU A 3 -4.98 12.57 -7.09
CA LEU A 3 -5.60 11.80 -6.01
C LEU A 3 -6.70 12.64 -5.33
N PRO A 4 -7.72 12.02 -4.72
CA PRO A 4 -8.65 12.74 -3.87
C PRO A 4 -7.89 13.55 -2.82
N ALA A 5 -8.30 14.80 -2.57
CA ALA A 5 -7.53 15.79 -1.81
C ALA A 5 -7.06 15.38 -0.39
N ARG A 6 -7.53 14.25 0.15
CA ARG A 6 -7.19 13.73 1.48
C ARG A 6 -6.40 12.41 1.45
N VAL A 7 -6.09 11.88 0.27
CA VAL A 7 -5.35 10.62 0.11
C VAL A 7 -3.89 10.94 -0.15
N ARG A 8 -3.01 10.31 0.63
CA ARG A 8 -1.57 10.31 0.42
C ARG A 8 -1.13 8.88 0.15
N VAL A 9 -0.31 8.69 -0.87
CA VAL A 9 0.37 7.42 -1.10
C VAL A 9 1.82 7.60 -0.67
N THR A 10 2.35 6.62 0.06
CA THR A 10 3.72 6.66 0.59
C THR A 10 4.38 5.30 0.45
N CYS A 11 5.67 5.26 0.14
CA CYS A 11 6.50 4.07 0.24
C CYS A 11 7.32 4.12 1.56
N PRO A 12 6.84 3.53 2.68
CA PRO A 12 7.63 3.44 3.90
C PRO A 12 8.86 2.55 3.72
N PRO A 13 9.98 2.86 4.41
CA PRO A 13 11.14 1.97 4.42
C PRO A 13 10.80 0.64 5.11
N LEU A 14 11.52 -0.41 4.71
CA LEU A 14 11.40 -1.74 5.30
C LEU A 14 12.46 -1.98 6.40
N PRO A 15 12.13 -2.74 7.46
CA PRO A 15 10.84 -3.37 7.73
C PRO A 15 9.77 -2.33 8.12
N LEU A 16 8.50 -2.64 7.79
CA LEU A 16 7.38 -1.75 8.11
C LEU A 16 7.29 -1.47 9.61
N ALA A 17 7.07 -0.20 9.97
CA ALA A 17 6.77 0.18 11.34
C ALA A 17 5.54 -0.58 11.88
N PRO A 18 5.45 -0.87 13.20
CA PRO A 18 4.42 -1.75 13.76
C PRO A 18 2.99 -1.40 13.36
N ALA A 19 2.64 -0.10 13.38
CA ALA A 19 1.31 0.37 13.00
C ALA A 19 0.97 0.09 11.52
N LEU A 20 1.96 0.30 10.63
CA LEU A 20 1.80 0.06 9.19
C LEU A 20 1.74 -1.44 8.89
N ARG A 21 2.53 -2.25 9.61
CA ARG A 21 2.51 -3.71 9.52
C ARG A 21 1.14 -4.26 9.91
N ILE A 22 0.55 -3.79 11.02
CA ILE A 22 -0.80 -4.22 11.45
C ILE A 22 -1.85 -3.86 10.38
N ALA A 23 -1.77 -2.66 9.80
CA ALA A 23 -2.70 -2.26 8.76
C ALA A 23 -2.53 -3.08 7.46
N ALA A 24 -1.29 -3.33 7.05
CA ALA A 24 -0.98 -4.19 5.90
C ALA A 24 -1.48 -5.62 6.13
N ALA A 25 -1.30 -6.19 7.33
CA ALA A 25 -1.82 -7.51 7.69
C ALA A 25 -3.35 -7.59 7.64
N ARG A 26 -4.04 -6.50 8.00
CA ARG A 26 -5.51 -6.42 7.92
C ARG A 26 -6.01 -6.39 6.48
N LEU A 27 -5.34 -5.62 5.62
CA LEU A 27 -5.74 -5.44 4.22
C LEU A 27 -5.33 -6.63 3.34
N CYS A 28 -4.16 -7.19 3.61
CA CYS A 28 -3.54 -8.27 2.85
C CYS A 28 -3.07 -9.39 3.81
N PRO A 29 -3.98 -10.21 4.36
CA PRO A 29 -3.66 -11.21 5.39
C PRO A 29 -2.72 -12.32 4.89
N ASP A 30 -2.77 -12.63 3.59
CA ASP A 30 -1.95 -13.68 2.98
C ASP A 30 -0.57 -13.18 2.53
N ALA A 31 -0.28 -11.88 2.66
CA ALA A 31 1.00 -11.30 2.23
C ALA A 31 2.11 -11.64 3.24
N PRO A 32 3.28 -12.13 2.78
CA PRO A 32 4.41 -12.43 3.65
C PRO A 32 5.12 -11.14 4.08
N LEU A 33 4.59 -10.44 5.09
CA LEU A 33 5.05 -9.11 5.51
C LEU A 33 6.52 -9.04 5.96
N ASP A 34 7.10 -10.15 6.42
CA ASP A 34 8.51 -10.23 6.81
C ASP A 34 9.47 -10.44 5.62
N ARG A 35 8.94 -10.66 4.41
CA ARG A 35 9.70 -10.87 3.17
C ARG A 35 9.43 -9.82 2.09
N LEU A 36 8.78 -8.72 2.47
CA LEU A 36 8.54 -7.64 1.54
C LEU A 36 9.87 -7.09 1.02
N THR A 37 9.92 -6.82 -0.27
CA THR A 37 10.99 -6.08 -0.92
C THR A 37 10.60 -4.62 -1.09
N THR A 38 9.31 -4.35 -1.30
CA THR A 38 8.73 -3.01 -1.45
C THR A 38 7.32 -2.97 -0.87
N ALA A 39 6.91 -1.82 -0.33
CA ALA A 39 5.55 -1.60 0.14
C ALA A 39 5.10 -0.17 -0.13
N ALA A 40 3.98 0.01 -0.82
CA ALA A 40 3.29 1.29 -0.93
C ALA A 40 1.97 1.25 -0.15
N LEU A 41 1.68 2.31 0.58
CA LEU A 41 0.47 2.43 1.42
C LEU A 41 -0.30 3.70 1.07
N ALA A 42 -1.61 3.57 0.94
CA ALA A 42 -2.54 4.68 0.75
C ALA A 42 -3.18 5.05 2.09
N ILE A 43 -3.04 6.30 2.50
CA ILE A 43 -3.50 6.84 3.79
C ILE A 43 -4.52 7.95 3.54
N ALA A 44 -5.67 7.85 4.20
CA ALA A 44 -6.70 8.87 4.21
C ALA A 44 -7.23 9.08 5.62
N GLY A 45 -7.28 10.34 6.08
CA GLY A 45 -7.79 10.68 7.41
C GLY A 45 -7.03 10.00 8.57
N GLY A 46 -5.76 9.66 8.37
CA GLY A 46 -4.93 8.97 9.37
C GLY A 46 -5.07 7.45 9.38
N ALA A 47 -5.91 6.87 8.53
CA ALA A 47 -6.06 5.42 8.38
C ALA A 47 -5.44 4.94 7.06
N VAL A 48 -4.80 3.78 7.07
CA VAL A 48 -4.39 3.08 5.85
C VAL A 48 -5.64 2.44 5.23
N ILE A 49 -5.95 2.83 4.01
CA ILE A 49 -7.13 2.43 3.24
C ILE A 49 -6.79 1.48 2.08
N GLY A 50 -5.51 1.37 1.73
CA GLY A 50 -5.02 0.51 0.68
C GLY A 50 -3.52 0.25 0.79
N ALA A 51 -3.07 -0.83 0.18
CA ALA A 51 -1.70 -1.27 0.18
C ALA A 51 -1.36 -1.96 -1.15
N HIS A 52 -0.13 -1.80 -1.60
CA HIS A 52 0.49 -2.60 -2.65
C HIS A 52 1.82 -3.11 -2.10
N LEU A 53 1.90 -4.42 -1.94
CA LEU A 53 3.03 -5.10 -1.31
C LEU A 53 3.71 -5.97 -2.35
N LEU A 54 5.03 -5.90 -2.41
CA LEU A 54 5.88 -6.67 -3.32
C LEU A 54 6.82 -7.55 -2.49
N TRP A 55 7.04 -8.79 -2.91
CA TRP A 55 8.03 -9.70 -2.33
C TRP A 55 8.62 -10.60 -3.41
N ASP A 56 9.69 -11.33 -3.07
CA ASP A 56 10.28 -12.30 -3.98
C ASP A 56 9.28 -13.44 -4.25
N GLY A 57 8.78 -13.50 -5.48
CA GLY A 57 7.79 -14.49 -5.93
C GLY A 57 6.34 -14.01 -5.97
N GLY A 58 6.05 -12.72 -5.71
CA GLY A 58 4.70 -12.20 -5.93
C GLY A 58 4.45 -10.78 -5.47
N GLU A 59 3.24 -10.33 -5.74
CA GLU A 59 2.72 -9.06 -5.28
C GLU A 59 1.24 -9.18 -4.92
N VAL A 60 0.77 -8.28 -4.08
CA VAL A 60 -0.66 -8.13 -3.79
C VAL A 60 -1.01 -6.67 -3.63
N GLN A 61 -2.13 -6.31 -4.23
CA GLN A 61 -2.70 -4.98 -4.12
C GLN A 61 -4.11 -5.07 -3.59
N PHE A 62 -4.39 -4.28 -2.56
CA PHE A 62 -5.71 -4.15 -1.98
C PHE A 62 -6.07 -2.69 -1.76
N LEU A 63 -7.32 -2.35 -2.05
CA LEU A 63 -7.90 -1.05 -1.74
C LEU A 63 -9.34 -1.25 -1.27
N GLU A 64 -9.70 -0.58 -0.17
CA GLU A 64 -11.06 -0.57 0.35
C GLU A 64 -12.06 -0.11 -0.72
N THR A 65 -13.20 -0.80 -0.81
CA THR A 65 -14.17 -0.64 -1.91
C THR A 65 -14.64 0.80 -2.13
N GLY A 66 -14.83 1.58 -1.06
CA GLY A 66 -15.26 2.99 -1.15
C GLY A 66 -14.23 3.95 -1.76
N TRP A 67 -12.99 3.49 -1.88
CA TRP A 67 -11.86 4.27 -2.40
C TRP A 67 -11.44 3.86 -3.82
N ARG A 68 -11.97 2.74 -4.34
CA ARG A 68 -11.66 2.24 -5.68
C ARG A 68 -12.05 3.22 -6.79
N TRP A 69 -11.37 3.09 -7.93
CA TRP A 69 -11.61 3.90 -9.14
C TRP A 69 -11.34 5.40 -8.96
N ARG A 70 -10.47 5.75 -8.01
CA ARG A 70 -10.10 7.15 -7.71
C ARG A 70 -8.66 7.49 -8.11
N GLY A 71 -8.01 6.63 -8.90
CA GLY A 71 -6.60 6.79 -9.28
C GLY A 71 -5.61 6.36 -8.18
N ILE A 72 -6.10 5.73 -7.11
CA ILE A 72 -5.27 5.34 -5.95
C ILE A 72 -4.52 4.05 -6.27
N GLU A 73 -5.16 3.14 -6.99
CA GLU A 73 -4.57 1.90 -7.45
C GLU A 73 -3.34 2.15 -8.32
N GLU A 74 -3.46 3.07 -9.27
CA GLU A 74 -2.36 3.47 -10.16
C GLU A 74 -1.26 4.20 -9.40
N ALA A 75 -1.62 5.05 -8.43
CA ALA A 75 -0.63 5.75 -7.60
C ALA A 75 0.15 4.77 -6.72
N LEU A 76 -0.50 3.75 -6.16
CA LEU A 76 0.16 2.68 -5.42
C LEU A 76 1.17 1.92 -6.30
N ALA A 77 0.74 1.50 -7.50
CA ALA A 77 1.60 0.81 -8.45
C ALA A 77 2.80 1.66 -8.89
N GLN A 78 2.59 2.96 -9.10
CA GLN A 78 3.68 3.89 -9.43
C GLN A 78 4.72 4.02 -8.33
N GLU A 79 4.31 4.06 -7.06
CA GLU A 79 5.26 4.14 -5.93
C GLU A 79 6.07 2.85 -5.80
N VAL A 80 5.45 1.68 -5.98
CA VAL A 80 6.20 0.40 -5.98
C VAL A 80 7.18 0.33 -7.15
N ALA A 81 6.77 0.76 -8.34
CA ALA A 81 7.60 0.74 -9.55
C ALA A 81 8.80 1.72 -9.52
N LYS A 82 8.75 2.78 -8.72
CA LYS A 82 9.88 3.72 -8.57
C LYS A 82 10.99 3.17 -7.67
N GLU A 83 10.63 2.28 -6.75
CA GLU A 83 11.53 1.73 -5.73
C GLU A 83 12.06 0.33 -6.12
N SER A 84 11.65 -0.18 -7.29
CA SER A 84 12.07 -1.47 -7.86
C SER A 84 13.28 -1.35 -8.77
#